data_AF-A0A2I0XC96-F1
#
_entry.id   AF-A0A2I0XC96-F1
#
_cell.length_a   1.000
_cell.length_b   1.000
_cell.length_c   1.000
_cell.angle_alpha   90.00
_cell.angle_beta   90.00
_cell.angle_gamma   90.00
#
_symmetry.space_group_name_H-M   'P 1'
#
loop_
_entity.id
_entity.type
_entity.pdbx_description
1 polymer ?
#
loop_
_entity_poly.entity_id
_entity_poly.type
_entity_poly.pdbx_seq_one_letter_code
_entity_poly.pdbx_strand_id
1 'polypeptide(L)'
;MWCRFLEATNCVGMCTNLCKLPSQKFINNSLGMPTNMIPNFEDKSCEIIFGQLPPADDPALKQPCYHKSCNCNNSDIITEFKNIIQHKFERSEAFLWSLI
;
A
#
# COMPACT_ATOMS: atom_id res chain seq x y z
N MET A 1 -16.26 2.59 -0.47
CA MET A 1 -15.43 3.78 -0.83
C MET A 1 -14.69 3.47 -2.12
N TRP A 2 -14.66 4.36 -3.11
CA TRP A 2 -14.01 4.09 -4.41
C TRP A 2 -12.47 4.07 -4.32
N CYS A 3 -11.81 3.10 -4.95
CA CYS A 3 -10.36 2.95 -4.92
C CYS A 3 -9.67 3.76 -6.02
N ARG A 4 -9.23 4.98 -5.68
CA ARG A 4 -8.52 5.89 -6.60
C ARG A 4 -7.30 5.25 -7.29
N PHE A 5 -6.54 4.44 -6.56
CA PHE A 5 -5.36 3.78 -7.11
C PHE A 5 -5.71 2.73 -8.15
N LEU A 6 -6.75 1.94 -7.89
CA LEU A 6 -7.18 0.91 -8.83
C LEU A 6 -7.82 1.53 -10.07
N GLU A 7 -8.56 2.62 -9.93
CA GLU A 7 -9.10 3.37 -11.07
C GLU A 7 -8.00 3.94 -11.98
N ALA A 8 -6.98 4.57 -11.39
CA ALA A 8 -5.92 5.23 -12.15
C ALA A 8 -4.96 4.24 -12.83
N THR A 9 -4.67 3.11 -12.20
CA THR A 9 -3.60 2.20 -12.64
C THR A 9 -4.10 0.86 -13.17
N ASN A 10 -5.37 0.50 -12.89
CA ASN A 10 -5.92 -0.84 -13.10
C ASN A 10 -5.00 -1.96 -12.55
N CYS A 11 -4.21 -1.64 -11.51
CA CYS A 11 -3.25 -2.57 -10.93
C CYS A 11 -3.58 -2.84 -9.45
N VAL A 12 -3.86 -4.12 -9.16
CA VAL A 12 -4.13 -4.63 -7.81
C VAL A 12 -2.99 -4.31 -6.86
N GLY A 13 -1.74 -4.46 -7.31
CA GLY A 13 -0.55 -4.17 -6.51
C GLY A 13 -0.46 -2.74 -6.00
N MET A 14 -0.99 -1.76 -6.75
CA MET A 14 -1.02 -0.36 -6.32
C MET A 14 -2.08 -0.14 -5.24
N CYS A 15 -3.27 -0.73 -5.41
CA CYS A 15 -4.32 -0.71 -4.40
C CYS A 15 -3.85 -1.34 -3.08
N THR A 16 -3.20 -2.51 -3.14
CA THR A 16 -2.83 -3.25 -1.94
C THR A 16 -1.67 -2.62 -1.18
N ASN A 17 -0.62 -2.20 -1.89
CA ASN A 17 0.60 -1.72 -1.25
C ASN A 17 0.59 -0.24 -0.89
N LEU A 18 -0.21 0.60 -1.56
CA LEU A 18 -0.27 2.04 -1.28
C LEU A 18 -1.49 2.47 -0.49
N CYS A 19 -2.59 1.71 -0.54
CA CYS A 19 -3.81 2.01 0.19
C CYS A 19 -4.06 1.00 1.30
N LYS A 20 -4.33 -0.27 0.96
CA LYS A 20 -4.80 -1.29 1.93
C LYS A 20 -3.84 -1.51 3.10
N LEU A 21 -2.62 -1.99 2.82
CA LEU A 21 -1.64 -2.31 3.86
C LEU A 21 -1.26 -1.11 4.73
N PRO A 22 -0.87 0.06 4.16
CA PRO A 22 -0.51 1.21 4.98
C PRO A 22 -1.71 1.79 5.75
N SER A 23 -2.91 1.85 5.17
CA SER A 23 -4.10 2.35 5.88
C SER A 23 -4.52 1.42 7.02
N GLN A 24 -4.54 0.10 6.82
CA GLN A 24 -4.81 -0.85 7.90
C GLN A 24 -3.79 -0.70 9.03
N LYS A 25 -2.50 -0.59 8.69
CA LYS A 25 -1.43 -0.38 9.69
C LYS A 25 -1.60 0.95 10.43
N PHE A 26 -1.92 2.02 9.72
CA PHE A 26 -2.16 3.33 10.32
C PHE A 26 -3.36 3.29 11.27
N ILE A 27 -4.50 2.77 10.84
CA ILE A 27 -5.71 2.73 11.67
C ILE A 27 -5.48 1.84 12.89
N ASN A 28 -4.84 0.68 12.72
CA ASN A 28 -4.55 -0.21 13.83
C ASN A 28 -3.57 0.44 14.84
N ASN A 29 -2.49 1.06 14.37
CA ASN A 29 -1.45 1.59 15.25
C ASN A 29 -1.80 2.96 15.84
N SER A 30 -2.46 3.84 15.07
CA SER A 30 -2.74 5.23 15.47
C SER A 30 -4.11 5.39 16.12
N LEU A 31 -5.11 4.63 15.68
CA LEU A 31 -6.46 4.67 16.27
C LEU A 31 -6.72 3.51 17.23
N GLY A 32 -5.81 2.53 17.33
CA GLY A 32 -5.94 1.38 18.23
C GLY A 32 -7.09 0.44 17.84
N MET A 33 -7.59 0.53 16.61
CA MET A 33 -8.76 -0.20 16.17
C MET A 33 -8.37 -1.18 15.06
N PRO A 34 -8.56 -2.50 15.26
CA PRO A 34 -8.29 -3.46 14.21
C PRO A 34 -9.21 -3.17 13.03
N THR A 35 -8.67 -3.16 11.83
CA THR A 35 -9.43 -2.80 10.62
C THR A 35 -9.03 -3.72 9.48
N ASN A 36 -10.04 -4.25 8.79
CA ASN A 36 -9.88 -5.07 7.61
C ASN A 36 -10.44 -4.31 6.39
N MET A 37 -9.63 -4.16 5.34
CA MET A 37 -10.06 -3.50 4.11
C MET A 37 -10.21 -4.54 2.99
N ILE A 38 -11.40 -4.65 2.42
CA ILE A 38 -11.74 -5.64 1.39
C ILE A 38 -12.00 -4.90 0.07
N PRO A 39 -11.04 -4.90 -0.87
CA PRO A 39 -11.26 -4.33 -2.19
C PRO A 39 -12.14 -5.27 -3.03
N ASN A 40 -13.10 -4.69 -3.74
CA ASN A 40 -13.75 -5.30 -4.87
C ASN A 40 -13.13 -4.73 -6.15
N PHE A 41 -12.55 -5.62 -6.94
CA PHE A 41 -11.77 -5.22 -8.09
C PHE A 41 -12.59 -5.10 -9.39
N GLU A 42 -13.81 -5.66 -9.42
CA GLU A 42 -14.73 -5.55 -10.55
C GLU A 42 -15.41 -4.18 -10.58
N ASP A 43 -15.90 -3.73 -9.43
CA ASP A 43 -16.56 -2.42 -9.26
C ASP A 43 -15.59 -1.29 -8.86
N LYS A 44 -14.32 -1.65 -8.63
CA LYS A 44 -13.25 -0.77 -8.13
C LYS A 44 -13.54 -0.12 -6.78
N SER A 45 -14.39 -0.73 -5.97
CA SER A 45 -14.75 -0.27 -4.64
C SER A 45 -13.87 -0.94 -3.57
N CYS A 46 -13.87 -0.37 -2.36
CA CYS A 46 -13.21 -0.93 -1.20
C CYS A 46 -14.08 -0.71 0.03
N GLU A 47 -14.34 -1.82 0.72
CA GLU A 47 -15.05 -1.86 1.99
C GLU A 47 -14.07 -1.84 3.15
N ILE A 48 -14.42 -1.12 4.21
CA ILE A 48 -13.61 -1.00 5.41
C ILE A 48 -14.43 -1.52 6.58
N ILE A 49 -13.95 -2.58 7.20
CA ILE A 49 -14.57 -3.22 8.35
C ILE A 49 -13.73 -2.89 9.57
N PHE A 50 -14.28 -2.00 10.40
CA PHE A 50 -13.70 -1.66 11.70
C PHE A 50 -14.01 -2.75 12.73
N GLY A 51 -13.07 -3.01 13.64
CA GLY A 51 -13.17 -4.06 14.65
C GLY A 51 -12.73 -5.45 14.16
N GLN A 52 -12.41 -5.62 12.88
CA GLN A 52 -11.99 -6.90 12.32
C GLN A 52 -10.48 -6.91 12.04
N LEU A 53 -9.79 -7.97 12.51
CA LEU A 53 -8.40 -8.19 12.13
C LEU A 53 -8.30 -8.58 10.65
N PRO A 54 -7.35 -8.04 9.88
CA PRO A 54 -7.11 -8.51 8.53
C PRO A 54 -6.72 -10.01 8.54
N PRO A 55 -7.16 -10.80 7.56
CA PRO A 55 -6.82 -12.21 7.46
C PRO A 55 -5.31 -12.39 7.23
N ALA A 56 -4.74 -13.47 7.78
CA ALA A 56 -3.32 -13.78 7.62
C ALA A 56 -2.94 -14.08 6.16
N ASP A 57 -3.84 -14.73 5.42
CA ASP A 57 -3.69 -15.03 3.99
C ASP A 57 -4.73 -14.25 3.19
N ASP A 58 -4.34 -13.07 2.75
CA ASP A 58 -5.25 -12.11 2.12
C ASP A 58 -5.40 -12.37 0.61
N PRO A 59 -6.58 -12.74 0.12
CA PRO A 59 -6.79 -13.02 -1.30
C PRO A 59 -6.53 -11.79 -2.18
N ALA A 60 -6.69 -10.57 -1.65
CA ALA A 60 -6.41 -9.34 -2.40
C ALA A 60 -4.92 -9.21 -2.77
N LEU A 61 -4.01 -9.85 -2.01
CA LEU A 61 -2.57 -9.82 -2.28
C LEU A 61 -2.14 -10.79 -3.39
N LYS A 62 -2.98 -11.76 -3.75
CA LYS A 62 -2.66 -12.80 -4.73
C LYS A 62 -3.12 -12.47 -6.15
N GLN A 63 -4.03 -11.51 -6.30
CA GLN A 63 -4.58 -11.20 -7.62
C GLN A 63 -3.60 -10.40 -8.48
N PRO A 64 -3.40 -10.79 -9.75
CA PRO A 64 -2.55 -10.05 -10.68
C PRO A 64 -3.22 -8.74 -11.11
N CYS A 65 -2.42 -7.79 -11.62
CA CYS A 65 -2.94 -6.56 -12.22
C CYS A 65 -3.68 -6.85 -13.54
N TYR A 66 -4.67 -6.01 -13.88
CA TYR A 66 -5.61 -6.26 -14.99
C TYR A 66 -5.03 -6.10 -16.40
N HIS A 67 -3.74 -5.77 -16.56
CA HIS A 67 -3.12 -5.73 -17.89
C HIS A 67 -1.60 -5.95 -17.89
N LYS A 68 -1.13 -6.64 -18.95
CA LYS A 68 0.27 -6.86 -19.33
C LYS A 68 1.00 -5.60 -19.84
N SER A 69 0.45 -4.41 -19.66
CA SER A 69 1.04 -3.15 -20.15
C SER A 69 1.69 -2.36 -19.03
N CYS A 70 2.57 -2.99 -18.26
CA CYS A 70 3.70 -2.22 -17.73
C CYS A 70 4.68 -2.06 -18.89
N ASN A 71 4.62 -0.95 -19.64
CA ASN A 71 5.77 -0.43 -20.36
C ASN A 71 6.73 0.23 -19.34
N CYS A 72 7.09 -0.52 -18.31
CA CYS A 72 8.09 -0.10 -17.36
C CYS A 72 9.43 -0.51 -17.97
N ASN A 73 10.13 0.43 -18.59
CA ASN A 73 11.58 0.31 -18.61
C ASN A 73 12.01 0.26 -17.14
N ASN A 74 12.48 -0.90 -16.68
CA ASN A 74 12.79 -1.18 -15.27
C ASN A 74 13.79 -0.19 -14.63
N SER A 75 14.42 0.69 -15.41
CA SER A 75 15.38 1.71 -14.95
C SER A 75 14.73 2.83 -14.14
N ASP A 76 13.52 3.27 -14.49
CA ASP A 76 13.01 4.56 -14.02
C ASP A 76 12.34 4.41 -12.64
N ILE A 77 11.58 3.33 -12.46
CA ILE A 77 10.95 2.98 -11.17
C ILE A 77 12.00 2.62 -10.12
N ILE A 78 13.07 1.89 -10.48
CA ILE A 78 14.15 1.56 -9.54
C ILE A 78 14.87 2.83 -9.07
N THR A 79 15.05 3.81 -9.96
CA THR A 79 15.70 5.08 -9.62
C THR A 79 14.83 5.92 -8.68
N GLU A 80 13.52 5.99 -8.95
CA GLU A 80 12.55 6.66 -8.08
C GLU A 80 12.47 5.98 -6.69
N PHE A 81 12.37 4.65 -6.64
CA PHE A 81 12.36 3.90 -5.37
C PHE A 81 13.68 4.04 -4.61
N LYS A 82 14.83 4.02 -5.29
CA LYS A 82 16.14 4.28 -4.64
C LYS A 82 16.18 5.67 -4.03
N ASN A 83 15.68 6.69 -4.74
CA ASN A 83 15.62 8.05 -4.24
C ASN A 83 14.66 8.19 -3.05
N ILE A 84 13.49 7.54 -3.08
CA ILE A 84 12.52 7.53 -1.96
C ILE A 84 13.10 6.80 -0.74
N ILE A 85 13.79 5.67 -0.93
CA ILE A 85 14.43 4.93 0.18
C ILE A 85 15.60 5.70 0.77
N GLN A 86 16.45 6.35 -0.05
CA GLN A 86 17.52 7.25 0.44
C GLN A 86 16.94 8.37 1.32
N HIS A 87 15.89 9.04 0.84
CA HIS A 87 15.26 10.13 1.58
C HIS A 87 14.58 9.68 2.88
N LYS A 88 14.12 8.43 2.95
CA LYS A 88 13.48 7.85 4.14
C LYS A 88 14.49 7.31 5.16
N PHE A 89 15.67 6.87 4.69
CA PHE A 89 16.75 6.36 5.53
C PHE A 89 17.50 7.49 6.26
N GLU A 90 17.73 8.64 5.60
CA GLU A 90 18.34 9.83 6.25
C GLU A 90 17.50 10.39 7.40
N ARG A 91 16.16 10.27 7.34
CA ARG A 91 15.29 10.76 8.43
C ARG A 91 15.30 9.85 9.67
N SER A 92 15.67 8.57 9.54
CA SER A 92 15.74 7.65 10.69
C SER A 92 17.07 7.67 11.44
N GLU A 93 18.19 7.98 10.77
CA GLU A 93 19.49 8.08 11.46
C GLU A 93 19.74 9.44 12.12
N ALA A 94 19.08 10.51 11.64
CA ALA A 94 19.13 11.83 12.27
C ALA A 94 18.59 11.84 13.71
N PHE A 95 17.67 10.93 14.07
CA PHE A 95 17.12 10.83 15.43
C PHE A 95 18.07 10.12 16.42
N LEU A 96 18.92 9.21 15.94
CA LEU A 96 19.85 8.43 16.77
C LEU A 96 21.12 9.21 17.14
N TRP A 97 21.57 10.15 16.29
CA TRP A 97 22.73 11.00 16.56
C TRP A 97 22.43 12.23 17.43
N SER A 98 21.16 12.61 17.60
CA SER A 98 20.76 13.68 18.54
C SER A 98 20.57 13.20 19.99
N LEU A 99 20.77 11.91 20.24
CA LEU A 99 20.65 11.25 21.56
C LEU A 99 21.98 10.67 22.07
N ILE A 100 23.10 11.03 21.43
CA ILE A 100 24.48 10.83 21.88
C ILE A 100 25.13 12.22 21.92
#